data_AF-A0A9E3U9A6-F1
#
_entry.id   AF-A0A9E3U9A6-F1
#
_cell.length_a   1.000
_cell.length_b   1.000
_cell.length_c   1.000
_cell.angle_alpha   90.00
_cell.angle_beta   90.00
_cell.angle_gamma   90.00
#
_symmetry.space_group_name_H-M   'P 1'
#
loop_
_entity.id
_entity.type
_entity.pdbx_description
1 polymer ?
#
loop_
_entity_poly.entity_id
_entity_poly.type
_entity_poly.pdbx_seq_one_letter_code
_entity_poly.pdbx_strand_id
1 'polypeptide(L)'
;MTWRSDWAPEADDDLRQVPWQDAASIVREVNLLVDDGVGDVRVIVLPNGARARVLYLPGYRVSVTHDRATRTVHVWGVWRVRP
;
A
#
# COMPACT_ATOMS: atom_id res chain seq x y z
N MET A 1 6.48 8.00 19.40
CA MET A 1 7.40 7.23 18.53
C MET A 1 6.63 6.91 17.26
N THR A 2 7.17 7.26 16.09
CA THR A 2 6.43 7.39 14.83
C THR A 2 6.64 6.15 13.95
N TRP A 3 5.57 5.60 13.36
CA TRP A 3 5.67 4.58 12.32
C TRP A 3 6.27 5.19 11.05
N ARG A 4 6.73 4.36 10.10
CA ARG A 4 7.23 4.82 8.79
C ARG A 4 6.73 3.93 7.67
N SER A 5 6.71 4.46 6.45
CA SER A 5 6.57 3.66 5.22
C SER A 5 7.94 3.27 4.67
N ASP A 6 8.01 2.11 4.04
CA ASP A 6 9.15 1.60 3.29
C ASP A 6 8.62 1.07 1.96
N TRP A 7 9.12 1.61 0.85
CA TRP A 7 8.64 1.28 -0.50
C TRP A 7 9.64 0.35 -1.17
N ALA A 8 9.16 -0.83 -1.58
CA ALA A 8 9.95 -1.72 -2.40
C ALA A 8 10.26 -1.05 -3.76
N PRO A 9 11.41 -1.31 -4.38
CA PRO A 9 11.76 -0.74 -5.69
C PRO A 9 10.66 -0.94 -6.74
N GLU A 10 10.01 -2.10 -6.74
CA GLU A 10 8.90 -2.41 -7.63
C GLU A 10 7.68 -1.52 -7.37
N ALA A 11 7.38 -1.21 -6.11
CA ALA A 11 6.28 -0.32 -5.74
C ALA A 11 6.54 1.13 -6.15
N ASP A 12 7.79 1.58 -6.04
CA ASP A 12 8.22 2.89 -6.52
C ASP A 12 8.08 2.98 -8.05
N ASP A 13 8.48 1.94 -8.77
CA ASP A 13 8.34 1.88 -10.22
C ASP A 13 6.87 1.84 -10.65
N ASP A 14 6.03 1.07 -9.96
CA ASP A 14 4.58 1.07 -10.17
C ASP A 14 3.98 2.47 -9.98
N LEU A 15 4.34 3.14 -8.88
CA LEU A 15 3.84 4.47 -8.54
C LEU A 15 4.24 5.52 -9.58
N ARG A 16 5.43 5.40 -10.20
CA ARG A 16 5.87 6.28 -11.29
C ARG A 16 5.04 6.13 -12.57
N GLN A 17 4.39 4.98 -12.78
CA GLN A 17 3.49 4.77 -13.92
C GLN A 17 2.07 5.32 -13.66
N VAL A 18 1.75 5.67 -12.42
CA VAL A 18 0.45 6.22 -12.03
C VAL A 18 0.39 7.71 -12.37
N PRO A 19 -0.74 8.23 -12.91
CA PRO A 19 -0.93 9.67 -13.08
C PRO A 19 -0.67 10.42 -11.78
N TRP A 20 0.06 11.53 -11.84
CA TRP A 20 0.60 12.19 -10.64
C TRP A 20 -0.45 12.53 -9.55
N GLN A 21 -1.69 12.84 -9.94
CA GLN A 21 -2.80 13.13 -9.01
C GLN A 21 -3.22 11.88 -8.22
N ASP A 22 -3.29 10.75 -8.91
CA ASP A 22 -3.61 9.46 -8.31
C ASP A 22 -2.44 8.97 -7.44
N ALA A 23 -1.20 9.16 -7.90
CA ALA A 23 0.00 8.81 -7.15
C ALA A 23 0.07 9.59 -5.83
N ALA A 24 -0.21 10.90 -5.85
CA ALA A 24 -0.27 11.72 -4.65
C ALA A 24 -1.37 11.24 -3.68
N SER A 25 -2.53 10.82 -4.21
CA SER A 25 -3.61 10.26 -3.40
C SER A 25 -3.20 8.94 -2.76
N ILE A 26 -2.52 8.05 -3.49
CA ILE A 26 -1.99 6.79 -2.97
C ILE A 26 -0.98 7.03 -1.84
N VAL A 27 0.00 7.91 -2.06
CA VAL A 27 0.99 8.26 -1.02
C VAL A 27 0.31 8.82 0.22
N ARG A 28 -0.70 9.68 0.06
CA ARG A 28 -1.47 10.23 1.17
C ARG A 28 -2.16 9.14 1.99
N GLU A 29 -2.85 8.18 1.34
CA GLU A 29 -3.52 7.10 2.06
C GLU A 29 -2.53 6.16 2.76
N VAL A 30 -1.36 5.90 2.15
CA VAL A 30 -0.29 5.14 2.84
C VAL A 30 0.21 5.91 4.07
N ASN A 31 0.36 7.23 3.99
CA ASN A 31 0.76 8.04 5.14
C ASN A 31 -0.31 8.04 6.25
N LEU A 32 -1.60 8.13 5.91
CA LEU A 32 -2.69 7.98 6.89
C LEU A 32 -2.67 6.60 7.58
N LEU A 33 -2.35 5.55 6.81
CA LEU A 33 -2.19 4.21 7.37
C LEU A 33 -0.99 4.13 8.32
N VAL A 34 0.12 4.78 7.97
CA VAL A 34 1.34 4.83 8.80
C VAL A 34 1.09 5.63 10.08
N ASP A 35 0.59 6.86 9.95
CA ASP A 35 0.54 7.83 11.04
C ASP A 35 -0.63 7.54 12.01
N ASP A 36 -1.81 7.25 11.45
CA ASP A 36 -3.05 7.13 12.20
C ASP A 36 -3.61 5.69 12.26
N GLY A 37 -3.02 4.76 11.50
CA GLY A 37 -3.56 3.40 11.37
C GLY A 37 -4.88 3.33 10.59
N VAL A 38 -5.19 4.38 9.82
CA VAL A 38 -6.45 4.53 9.08
C VAL A 38 -6.30 4.05 7.63
N GLY A 39 -7.28 3.29 7.14
CA GLY A 39 -7.35 2.87 5.74
C GLY A 39 -8.21 1.61 5.54
N ASP A 40 -8.77 1.42 4.34
CA ASP A 40 -9.49 0.19 3.98
C ASP A 40 -8.50 -0.93 3.64
N VAL A 41 -7.85 -1.47 4.67
CA VAL A 41 -6.92 -2.60 4.52
C VAL A 41 -7.66 -3.90 4.71
N ARG A 42 -7.62 -4.76 3.69
CA ARG A 42 -8.23 -6.09 3.72
C ARG A 42 -7.17 -7.16 3.56
N VAL A 43 -7.41 -8.32 4.18
CA VAL A 43 -6.60 -9.52 3.93
C VAL A 43 -7.24 -10.29 2.78
N ILE A 44 -6.47 -10.54 1.73
CA ILE A 44 -6.86 -11.41 0.62
C ILE A 44 -6.04 -12.69 0.63
N VAL A 45 -6.61 -13.76 0.07
CA VAL A 45 -5.90 -15.01 -0.17
C VAL A 45 -5.51 -15.06 -1.64
N LEU A 46 -4.21 -15.15 -1.90
CA LEU A 46 -3.65 -15.29 -3.24
C LEU A 46 -3.86 -16.72 -3.76
N PRO A 47 -3.77 -16.95 -5.09
CA PRO A 47 -3.97 -18.29 -5.67
C PRO A 47 -3.05 -19.38 -5.11
N ASN A 48 -1.86 -18.99 -4.63
CA ASN A 48 -0.92 -19.89 -3.97
C ASN A 48 -1.24 -20.16 -2.48
N GLY A 49 -2.38 -19.70 -1.98
CA GLY A 49 -2.80 -19.82 -0.57
C GLY A 49 -2.17 -18.80 0.38
N ALA A 50 -1.24 -17.96 -0.08
CA ALA A 50 -0.63 -16.93 0.75
C ALA A 50 -1.64 -15.83 1.11
N ARG A 51 -1.52 -15.25 2.30
CA ARG A 51 -2.33 -14.11 2.73
C ARG A 51 -1.58 -12.82 2.49
N ALA A 52 -2.19 -11.90 1.75
CA ALA A 52 -1.66 -10.55 1.53
C ALA A 52 -2.58 -9.51 2.16
N ARG A 53 -2.01 -8.44 2.70
CA ARG A 53 -2.78 -7.26 3.10
C ARG A 53 -2.77 -6.27 1.96
N VAL A 54 -3.94 -5.75 1.62
CA VAL A 54 -4.11 -4.83 0.49
C VAL A 54 -4.91 -3.63 0.98
N LEU A 55 -4.38 -2.44 0.76
CA LEU A 55 -5.09 -1.17 0.94
C LEU A 55 -5.92 -0.88 -0.32
N TYR A 56 -7.21 -0.63 -0.12
CA TYR A 56 -8.19 -0.40 -1.17
C TYR A 56 -8.39 1.10 -1.37
N LEU A 57 -8.13 1.58 -2.59
CA LEU A 57 -8.43 2.95 -3.02
C LEU A 57 -9.36 2.92 -4.24
N PRO A 58 -10.07 4.00 -4.53
CA PRO A 58 -10.78 4.13 -5.81
C PRO A 58 -9.81 3.92 -6.98
N GLY A 59 -10.06 2.90 -7.81
CA GLY A 59 -9.24 2.58 -8.99
C GLY A 59 -7.85 1.97 -8.72
N TYR A 60 -7.43 1.81 -7.45
CA TYR A 60 -6.11 1.27 -7.13
C TYR A 60 -6.11 0.29 -5.95
N ARG A 61 -5.12 -0.59 -5.93
CA ARG A 61 -4.82 -1.50 -4.82
C ARG A 61 -3.34 -1.38 -4.49
N VAL A 62 -3.04 -1.36 -3.21
CA VAL A 62 -1.65 -1.26 -2.74
C VAL A 62 -1.37 -2.45 -1.84
N SER A 63 -0.40 -3.27 -2.22
CA SER A 63 0.03 -4.40 -1.39
C SER A 63 0.89 -3.90 -0.25
N VAL A 64 0.54 -4.24 0.99
CA VAL A 64 1.23 -3.75 2.18
C VAL A 64 1.52 -4.84 3.20
N THR A 65 2.47 -4.61 4.10
CA THR A 65 2.69 -5.41 5.30
C THR A 65 2.98 -4.52 6.49
N HIS A 66 2.28 -4.75 7.60
CA HIS A 66 2.58 -4.11 8.89
C HIS A 66 3.62 -4.93 9.65
N ASP A 67 4.84 -4.41 9.74
CA ASP A 67 5.87 -4.91 10.65
C ASP A 67 5.83 -4.13 11.97
N ARG A 68 5.33 -4.77 13.02
CA ARG A 68 5.26 -4.19 14.36
C ARG A 68 6.61 -4.15 15.08
N ALA A 69 7.55 -5.02 14.71
CA ALA A 69 8.87 -5.08 15.35
C ALA A 69 9.70 -3.86 14.95
N THR A 70 9.69 -3.52 13.66
CA THR A 70 10.39 -2.33 13.13
C THR A 70 9.51 -1.08 13.05
N ARG A 71 8.19 -1.22 13.30
CA ARG A 71 7.18 -0.16 13.15
C ARG A 71 7.19 0.44 11.74
N THR A 72 7.20 -0.46 10.76
CA THR A 72 7.27 -0.12 9.34
C THR A 72 6.05 -0.67 8.61
N VAL A 73 5.46 0.13 7.73
CA VAL A 73 4.53 -0.31 6.69
C VAL A 73 5.34 -0.53 5.42
N HIS A 74 5.59 -1.79 5.08
CA HIS A 74 6.22 -2.13 3.82
C HIS A 74 5.19 -2.08 2.70
N VAL A 75 5.48 -1.35 1.64
CA VAL A 75 4.66 -1.24 0.43
C VAL A 75 5.35 -2.05 -0.66
N TRP A 76 4.67 -3.09 -1.14
CA TRP A 76 5.24 -4.07 -2.06
C TRP A 76 4.86 -3.86 -3.52
N GLY A 77 3.80 -3.09 -3.78
CA GLY A 77 3.37 -2.82 -5.15
C GLY A 77 2.05 -2.06 -5.23
N VAL A 78 1.83 -1.45 -6.40
CA VAL A 78 0.68 -0.60 -6.68
C VAL A 78 0.05 -1.02 -8.01
N TRP A 79 -1.23 -1.40 -7.98
CA TRP A 79 -1.93 -1.90 -9.16
C TRP A 79 -3.17 -1.06 -9.44
N ARG A 80 -3.33 -0.65 -10.70
CA ARG A 80 -4.58 -0.06 -11.17
C ARG A 80 -5.63 -1.15 -11.35
N VAL A 81 -6.80 -0.96 -10.74
CA VAL A 81 -7.97 -1.81 -10.95
C VAL A 81 -8.78 -1.17 -12.06
N ARG A 82 -8.97 -1.90 -13.17
CA ARG A 82 -9.96 -1.47 -14.16
C ARG A 82 -11.36 -1.61 -13.53
N PRO A 83 -12.27 -0.64 -13.73
CA PRO A 83 -13.67 -0.84 -13.43
C PRO A 83 -14.27 -1.98 -14.27
#